data_AF-A0A7Z9GDM7-F1
#
_entry.id   AF-A0A7Z9GDM7-F1
#
_cell.length_a   1.000
_cell.length_b   1.000
_cell.length_c   1.000
_cell.angle_alpha   90.00
_cell.angle_beta   90.00
_cell.angle_gamma   90.00
#
_symmetry.space_group_name_H-M   'P 1'
#
loop_
_entity.id
_entity.type
_entity.pdbx_description
1 polymer ?
#
loop_
_entity_poly.entity_id
_entity_poly.type
_entity_poly.pdbx_seq_one_letter_code
_entity_poly.pdbx_strand_id
1 'polypeptide(L)'
;MSKLLLLPTIAPCVAFGQPTTWVPDDVFENYLEFNNMGNGIYDDDYVFTAIISSVDSLNVMWYGGIRDLTGMEGFTALTGVYCSLDELTGLDESNNTAITYVMPATYDTGALQRNFINE
;
A
#
# COMPACT_ATOMS: atom_id res chain seq x y z
N MET A 1 -0.58 -2.38 -59.01
CA MET A 1 -1.80 -1.89 -58.36
C MET A 1 -1.98 -2.66 -57.07
N SER A 2 -1.65 -2.01 -55.96
CA SER A 2 -1.62 -2.58 -54.62
C SER A 2 -3.03 -2.78 -54.08
N LYS A 3 -3.34 -3.96 -53.52
CA LYS A 3 -4.45 -4.12 -52.58
C LYS A 3 -3.91 -4.84 -51.34
N LEU A 4 -3.41 -4.05 -50.41
CA LEU A 4 -3.14 -4.49 -49.05
C LEU A 4 -4.50 -4.60 -48.35
N LEU A 5 -4.96 -5.82 -48.07
CA LEU A 5 -6.16 -6.03 -47.28
C LEU A 5 -5.76 -5.88 -45.80
N LEU A 6 -6.09 -4.73 -45.20
CA LEU A 6 -6.07 -4.59 -43.76
C LEU A 6 -7.20 -5.47 -43.20
N LEU A 7 -6.85 -6.58 -42.56
CA LEU A 7 -7.75 -7.25 -41.63
C LEU A 7 -7.92 -6.30 -40.44
N PRO A 8 -9.16 -5.94 -40.01
CA PRO A 8 -9.31 -5.32 -38.72
C PRO A 8 -8.90 -6.37 -37.69
N THR A 9 -7.71 -6.24 -37.12
CA THR A 9 -7.41 -6.89 -35.86
C THR A 9 -8.34 -6.27 -34.84
N ILE A 10 -9.52 -6.86 -34.68
CA ILE A 10 -10.27 -6.74 -33.44
C ILE A 10 -9.41 -7.48 -32.43
N ALA A 11 -8.38 -6.81 -31.92
CA ALA A 11 -7.96 -7.09 -30.57
C ALA A 11 -9.27 -6.97 -29.76
N PRO A 12 -9.68 -8.02 -29.01
CA PRO A 12 -10.56 -7.74 -27.90
C PRO A 12 -9.87 -6.60 -27.18
N CYS A 13 -10.56 -5.47 -27.05
CA CYS A 13 -10.26 -4.53 -26.00
C CYS A 13 -10.49 -5.33 -24.71
N VAL A 14 -9.51 -6.15 -24.33
CA VAL A 14 -9.33 -6.59 -22.98
C VAL A 14 -9.18 -5.27 -22.25
N ALA A 15 -10.23 -4.85 -21.57
CA ALA A 15 -10.11 -3.86 -20.54
C ALA A 15 -9.10 -4.45 -19.55
N PHE A 16 -7.82 -4.17 -19.76
CA PHE A 16 -6.77 -4.48 -18.83
C PHE A 16 -6.98 -3.52 -17.67
N GLY A 17 -7.94 -3.83 -16.80
CA GLY A 17 -7.95 -3.28 -15.45
C GLY A 17 -6.57 -3.54 -14.88
N GLN A 18 -5.86 -2.48 -14.50
CA GLN A 18 -4.61 -2.64 -13.78
C GLN A 18 -4.92 -3.41 -12.49
N PRO A 19 -4.06 -4.36 -12.05
CA PRO A 19 -4.24 -5.00 -10.76
C PRO A 19 -4.38 -3.93 -9.67
N THR A 20 -5.39 -4.08 -8.83
CA THR A 20 -5.65 -3.21 -7.68
C THR A 20 -5.44 -3.96 -6.38
N THR A 21 -5.07 -3.19 -5.37
CA THR A 21 -4.96 -3.64 -3.98
C THR A 21 -6.10 -3.02 -3.19
N TRP A 22 -6.78 -3.83 -2.38
CA TRP A 22 -7.88 -3.40 -1.53
C TRP A 22 -7.35 -2.68 -0.28
N VAL A 23 -7.80 -1.45 -0.04
CA VAL A 23 -7.35 -0.58 1.06
C VAL A 23 -8.60 0.03 1.73
N PRO A 24 -9.26 -0.69 2.65
CA PRO A 24 -10.59 -0.33 3.19
C PRO A 24 -10.60 0.78 4.25
N ASP A 25 -9.45 1.29 4.66
CA ASP A 25 -9.36 2.43 5.58
C ASP A 25 -9.20 3.69 4.75
N ASP A 26 -10.28 4.46 4.60
CA ASP A 26 -10.30 5.72 3.84
C ASP A 26 -9.14 6.65 4.21
N VAL A 27 -8.74 6.68 5.49
CA VAL A 27 -7.64 7.55 5.94
C VAL A 27 -6.30 7.02 5.42
N PHE A 28 -6.09 5.71 5.42
CA PHE A 28 -4.91 5.09 4.83
C PHE A 28 -4.88 5.23 3.31
N GLU A 29 -5.98 4.94 2.62
CA GLU A 29 -6.08 5.13 1.17
C GLU A 29 -5.80 6.58 0.78
N ASN A 30 -6.43 7.53 1.44
CA ASN A 30 -6.25 8.96 1.15
C ASN A 30 -4.80 9.42 1.39
N TYR A 31 -4.10 8.82 2.38
CA TYR A 31 -2.67 9.03 2.52
C TYR A 31 -1.91 8.55 1.27
N LEU A 32 -2.22 7.36 0.75
CA LEU A 32 -1.57 6.82 -0.44
C LEU A 32 -1.86 7.68 -1.67
N GLU A 33 -3.11 8.08 -1.88
CA GLU A 33 -3.53 8.98 -2.95
C GLU A 33 -2.75 10.30 -2.91
N PHE A 34 -2.70 10.93 -1.74
CA PHE A 34 -2.00 12.20 -1.53
C PHE A 34 -0.50 12.10 -1.80
N ASN A 35 0.11 10.94 -1.57
CA ASN A 35 1.53 10.70 -1.76
C ASN A 35 1.89 10.12 -3.15
N ASN A 36 0.97 10.15 -4.12
CA ASN A 36 1.13 9.56 -5.46
C ASN A 36 1.40 8.04 -5.43
N MET A 37 0.91 7.37 -4.39
CA MET A 37 0.98 5.91 -4.23
C MET A 37 -0.35 5.22 -4.61
N GLY A 38 -1.40 6.01 -4.84
CA GLY A 38 -2.76 5.54 -5.14
C GLY A 38 -3.13 5.43 -6.62
N ASN A 39 -4.41 5.25 -6.92
CA ASN A 39 -4.98 5.16 -8.27
C ASN A 39 -5.45 6.51 -8.85
N GLY A 40 -5.49 7.57 -8.02
CA GLY A 40 -6.00 8.91 -8.34
C GLY A 40 -7.44 9.17 -7.93
N ILE A 41 -8.08 8.26 -7.20
CA ILE A 41 -9.47 8.30 -6.75
C ILE A 41 -9.46 8.14 -5.23
N TYR A 42 -10.09 9.07 -4.54
CA TYR A 42 -10.18 9.07 -3.07
C TYR A 42 -11.44 8.31 -2.65
N ASP A 43 -11.37 7.59 -1.53
CA ASP A 43 -12.47 6.86 -0.90
C ASP A 43 -13.11 5.80 -1.84
N ASP A 44 -12.30 5.15 -2.70
CA ASP A 44 -12.76 4.05 -3.57
C ASP A 44 -12.29 2.67 -3.13
N ASP A 45 -11.59 2.60 -1.99
CA ASP A 45 -11.02 1.42 -1.36
C ASP A 45 -9.97 0.67 -2.21
N TYR A 46 -9.42 1.28 -3.28
CA TYR A 46 -8.48 0.65 -4.19
C TYR A 46 -7.29 1.54 -4.54
N VAL A 47 -6.09 0.95 -4.54
CA VAL A 47 -4.91 1.56 -5.17
C VAL A 47 -4.37 0.66 -6.30
N PHE A 48 -3.62 1.22 -7.24
CA PHE A 48 -2.94 0.38 -8.24
C PHE A 48 -1.79 -0.39 -7.59
N THR A 49 -1.86 -1.72 -7.60
CA THR A 49 -0.82 -2.59 -7.03
C THR A 49 0.56 -2.30 -7.61
N ALA A 50 0.62 -2.00 -8.91
CA ALA A 50 1.86 -1.68 -9.59
C ALA A 50 2.59 -0.45 -8.99
N ILE A 51 1.86 0.53 -8.45
CA ILE A 51 2.44 1.74 -7.86
C ILE A 51 3.04 1.39 -6.49
N ILE A 52 2.23 0.82 -5.60
CA ILE A 52 2.66 0.49 -4.23
C ILE A 52 3.72 -0.62 -4.18
N SER A 53 3.74 -1.54 -5.16
CA SER A 53 4.72 -2.64 -5.21
C SER A 53 6.18 -2.17 -5.35
N SER A 54 6.38 -0.93 -5.80
CA SER A 54 7.70 -0.29 -5.97
C SER A 54 8.13 0.60 -4.80
N VAL A 55 7.24 0.82 -3.82
CA VAL A 55 7.52 1.68 -2.67
C VAL A 55 8.42 0.93 -1.69
N ASP A 56 9.57 1.51 -1.36
CA ASP A 56 10.58 0.91 -0.47
C ASP A 56 10.47 1.37 1.00
N SER A 57 9.76 2.47 1.24
CA SER A 57 9.55 3.07 2.55
C SER A 57 8.18 3.76 2.65
N LEU A 58 7.48 3.52 3.76
CA LEU A 58 6.16 4.09 4.05
C LEU A 58 6.20 4.82 5.39
N ASN A 59 5.73 6.07 5.45
CA ASN A 59 5.73 6.84 6.69
C ASN A 59 4.37 7.48 6.96
N VAL A 60 3.55 6.76 7.73
CA VAL A 60 2.20 7.16 8.16
C VAL A 60 2.18 7.57 9.64
N MET A 61 3.34 7.75 10.28
CA MET A 61 3.45 7.98 11.72
C MET A 61 2.66 9.19 12.25
N TRP A 62 2.54 10.24 11.44
CA TRP A 62 1.83 11.47 11.80
C TRP A 62 0.44 11.57 11.18
N TYR A 63 0.02 10.54 10.45
CA TYR A 63 -1.26 10.52 9.77
C TYR A 63 -2.30 9.86 10.68
N GLY A 64 -2.82 10.67 11.60
CA GLY A 64 -3.85 10.22 12.55
C GLY A 64 -5.14 9.83 11.84
N GLY A 65 -5.88 8.91 12.44
CA GLY A 65 -7.13 8.37 11.95
C GLY A 65 -6.98 7.03 11.23
N ILE A 66 -5.76 6.56 10.96
CA ILE A 66 -5.52 5.23 10.39
C ILE A 66 -5.72 4.17 11.47
N ARG A 67 -6.64 3.24 11.23
CA ARG A 67 -7.04 2.20 12.18
C ARG A 67 -6.78 0.80 11.66
N ASP A 68 -6.65 0.67 10.35
CA ASP A 68 -6.41 -0.56 9.60
C ASP A 68 -5.40 -0.31 8.46
N LEU A 69 -4.41 -1.20 8.33
CA LEU A 69 -3.37 -1.16 7.29
C LEU A 69 -3.54 -2.29 6.25
N THR A 70 -4.73 -2.89 6.17
CA THR A 70 -5.11 -3.81 5.08
C THR A 70 -4.73 -3.22 3.72
N GLY A 71 -4.11 -4.02 2.86
CA GLY A 71 -3.52 -3.59 1.59
C GLY A 71 -1.99 -3.48 1.65
N MET A 72 -1.39 -3.52 2.83
CA MET A 72 0.08 -3.56 3.01
C MET A 72 0.75 -4.76 2.32
N GLU A 73 0.05 -5.85 2.08
CA GLU A 73 0.54 -7.02 1.33
C GLU A 73 0.89 -6.68 -0.13
N GLY A 74 0.35 -5.59 -0.68
CA GLY A 74 0.69 -5.11 -2.02
C GLY A 74 2.06 -4.44 -2.12
N PHE A 75 2.69 -4.08 -0.99
CA PHE A 75 3.97 -3.38 -0.96
C PHE A 75 5.16 -4.36 -0.98
N THR A 76 5.37 -5.02 -2.12
CA THR A 76 6.36 -6.11 -2.24
C THR A 76 7.84 -5.68 -2.10
N ALA A 77 8.15 -4.40 -2.32
CA ALA A 77 9.49 -3.84 -2.19
C ALA A 77 9.73 -3.10 -0.86
N LEU A 78 8.71 -2.98 0.00
CA LEU A 78 8.80 -2.25 1.25
C LEU A 78 9.91 -2.84 2.10
N THR A 79 10.72 -2.00 2.75
CA THR A 79 11.76 -2.46 3.69
C THR A 79 11.63 -1.78 5.04
N GLY A 80 10.76 -0.78 5.16
CA GLY A 80 10.48 -0.09 6.41
C GLY A 80 9.12 0.61 6.36
N VAL A 81 8.37 0.49 7.45
CA VAL A 81 7.12 1.22 7.67
C VAL A 81 7.21 1.97 8.99
N TYR A 82 7.02 3.28 8.97
CA TYR A 82 6.90 4.11 10.16
C TYR A 82 5.41 4.38 10.37
N CYS A 83 4.80 3.70 11.32
CA CYS A 83 3.40 3.89 11.70
C CYS A 83 3.28 4.13 13.21
N SER A 84 2.25 4.87 13.60
CA SER A 84 1.86 5.02 15.01
C SER A 84 0.93 3.87 15.37
N LEU A 85 1.24 3.12 16.43
CA LEU A 85 0.40 2.02 16.90
C LEU A 85 -0.82 2.47 17.74
N ASP A 86 -0.89 3.74 18.12
CA ASP A 86 -1.85 4.21 19.13
C ASP A 86 -3.32 4.08 18.68
N GLU A 87 -3.56 4.09 17.37
CA GLU A 87 -4.90 4.07 16.77
C GLU A 87 -5.18 2.80 15.96
N LEU A 88 -4.15 1.97 15.72
CA LEU A 88 -4.29 0.70 15.03
C LEU A 88 -5.00 -0.31 15.95
N THR A 89 -6.07 -0.90 15.43
CA THR A 89 -6.80 -1.95 16.15
C THR A 89 -6.11 -3.31 16.10
N GLY A 90 -5.09 -3.42 15.23
CA GLY A 90 -4.18 -4.55 15.07
C GLY A 90 -3.23 -4.26 13.91
N LEU A 91 -2.10 -4.96 13.88
CA LEU A 91 -1.20 -4.98 12.73
C LEU A 91 -1.00 -6.45 12.36
N ASP A 92 -1.61 -6.91 11.27
CA ASP A 92 -1.37 -8.26 10.74
C ASP A 92 -0.12 -8.23 9.85
N GLU A 93 1.03 -8.51 10.44
CA GLU A 93 2.33 -8.57 9.75
C GLU A 93 2.58 -9.93 9.09
N SER A 94 1.66 -10.90 9.19
CA SER A 94 1.92 -12.30 8.84
C SER A 94 2.35 -12.50 7.37
N ASN A 95 1.97 -11.58 6.49
CA ASN A 95 2.28 -11.61 5.06
C ASN A 95 3.36 -10.60 4.62
N ASN A 96 3.87 -9.75 5.52
CA ASN A 96 4.86 -8.72 5.17
C ASN A 96 6.22 -9.01 5.82
N THR A 97 7.08 -9.73 5.11
CA THR A 97 8.41 -10.16 5.59
C THR A 97 9.42 -9.01 5.71
N ALA A 98 9.02 -7.77 5.43
CA ALA A 98 9.94 -6.67 5.23
C ALA A 98 9.68 -5.46 6.14
N ILE A 99 8.80 -5.62 7.14
CA ILE A 99 8.61 -4.65 8.22
C ILE A 99 9.84 -4.69 9.13
N THR A 100 10.74 -3.72 8.98
CA THR A 100 11.98 -3.65 9.77
C THR A 100 11.82 -2.86 11.07
N TYR A 101 10.84 -1.94 11.18
CA TYR A 101 10.81 -1.03 12.33
C TYR A 101 9.46 -0.37 12.59
N VAL A 102 8.71 -0.84 13.59
CA VAL A 102 7.47 -0.21 14.07
C VAL A 102 7.77 0.66 15.29
N MET A 103 7.37 1.94 15.28
CA MET A 103 7.53 2.85 16.42
C MET A 103 6.20 3.00 17.20
N PRO A 104 6.17 2.71 18.51
CA PRO A 104 5.09 3.17 19.38
C PRO A 104 5.13 4.71 19.49
N ALA A 105 3.96 5.35 19.57
CA ALA A 105 3.87 6.81 19.59
C ALA A 105 4.29 7.46 20.92
N THR A 106 4.69 6.68 21.92
CA THR A 106 5.23 7.21 23.15
C THR A 106 6.69 7.62 22.95
N TYR A 107 6.99 8.90 23.19
CA TYR A 107 8.35 9.44 23.29
C TYR A 107 9.10 8.89 24.53
N ASP A 108 8.97 7.61 24.86
CA ASP A 108 9.90 6.97 25.79
C ASP A 108 11.14 6.56 24.99
N THR A 109 12.09 7.49 24.94
CA THR A 109 13.42 7.31 24.34
C THR A 109 14.27 6.24 25.06
N GLY A 110 13.70 5.47 26.01
CA GLY A 110 14.37 4.42 26.77
C GLY A 110 13.89 2.98 26.54
N ALA A 111 12.77 2.70 25.86
CA ALA A 111 12.12 1.38 26.02
C ALA A 111 11.82 0.54 24.76
N LEU A 112 12.04 1.01 23.53
CA LEU A 112 11.37 0.40 22.36
C LEU A 112 12.30 -0.15 21.28
N GLN A 113 13.29 -0.94 21.70
CA GLN A 113 13.79 -2.03 20.88
C GLN A 113 13.02 -3.31 21.23
N ARG A 114 11.69 -3.28 21.07
CA ARG A 114 10.90 -4.50 21.15
C ARG A 114 10.94 -5.17 19.77
N ASN A 115 11.90 -6.08 19.64
CA ASN A 115 11.94 -7.09 18.58
C ASN A 115 10.57 -7.76 18.48
N PHE A 116 9.79 -7.42 17.47
CA PHE A 116 8.66 -8.23 17.02
C PHE A 116 9.10 -9.12 15.87
N ILE A 117 10.18 -9.87 16.10
CA ILE A 117 10.50 -11.01 15.25
C ILE A 117 10.88 -12.15 16.20
N ASN A 118 10.06 -13.20 16.18
CA ASN A 118 10.13 -14.49 16.89
C ASN A 118 9.34 -14.61 18.21
N GLU A 119 8.03 -14.89 18.09
CA GLU A 119 7.41 -16.04 18.79
C GLU A 119 6.71 -16.93 17.77
#